data_AF-E7MQN7-F1
#
_entry.id   AF-E7MQN7-F1
#
_cell.length_a   1.000
_cell.length_b   1.000
_cell.length_c   1.000
_cell.angle_alpha   90.00
_cell.angle_beta   90.00
_cell.angle_gamma   90.00
#
_symmetry.space_group_name_H-M   'P 1'
#
loop_
_entity.id
_entity.type
_entity.pdbx_description
1 polymer ?
#
loop_
_entity_poly.entity_id
_entity_poly.type
_entity_poly.pdbx_seq_one_letter_code
_entity_poly.pdbx_strand_id
1 'polypeptide(L)' 'MNYLEIKVKIAKIAEKNYKEFFKALLSFETNVEDEMILEKVYEFYFNEDNVTLLNEELKERILYEEQVLSKNQKEL' A
#
# COMPACT_ATOMS: atom_id res chain seq x y z
N MET A 1 -9.64 3.03 -16.96
CA MET A 1 -8.59 3.66 -16.14
C MET A 1 -7.38 2.77 -16.11
N ASN A 2 -6.22 3.28 -16.50
CA ASN A 2 -4.94 2.58 -16.34
C ASN A 2 -4.41 2.76 -14.90
N TYR A 3 -3.30 2.09 -14.59
CA TYR A 3 -2.72 2.14 -13.25
C TYR A 3 -2.28 3.56 -12.82
N LEU A 4 -1.84 4.41 -13.75
CA LEU A 4 -1.45 5.80 -13.45
C LEU A 4 -2.67 6.64 -13.05
N GLU A 5 -3.77 6.50 -13.78
CA GLU A 5 -5.03 7.17 -13.45
C GLU A 5 -5.59 6.69 -12.10
N ILE A 6 -5.50 5.38 -11.80
CA ILE A 6 -5.88 4.81 -10.50
C ILE A 6 -5.00 5.37 -9.39
N LYS A 7 -3.66 5.38 -9.58
CA LYS A 7 -2.70 5.91 -8.61
C LYS A 7 -2.98 7.36 -8.26
N VAL A 8 -3.28 8.21 -9.26
CA VAL A 8 -3.65 9.62 -9.02
C VAL A 8 -4.94 9.74 -8.21
N LYS A 9 -5.92 8.87 -8.45
CA LYS A 9 -7.16 8.87 -7.64
C LYS A 9 -6.91 8.41 -6.20
N ILE A 10 -6.13 7.35 -6.01
CA ILE A 10 -5.74 6.86 -4.67
C ILE A 10 -5.00 7.95 -3.90
N ALA A 11 -4.01 8.60 -4.51
CA ALA A 11 -3.26 9.69 -3.87
C ALA A 11 -4.18 10.83 -3.39
N LYS A 12 -5.13 11.25 -4.23
CA LYS A 12 -6.12 12.29 -3.86
C LYS A 12 -7.04 11.89 -2.71
N ILE A 13 -7.35 10.60 -2.56
CA ILE A 13 -8.16 10.10 -1.43
C ILE A 13 -7.30 10.05 -0.17
N ALA A 14 -6.10 9.48 -0.26
CA ALA A 14 -5.15 9.31 0.84
C ALA A 14 -4.69 10.66 1.43
N GLU A 15 -4.43 11.68 0.59
CA GLU A 15 -4.07 13.03 1.04
C GLU A 15 -5.19 13.70 1.86
N LYS A 16 -6.45 13.47 1.48
CA LYS A 16 -7.60 14.08 2.16
C LYS A 16 -7.99 13.35 3.43
N ASN A 17 -7.95 12.01 3.39
CA ASN A 17 -8.36 11.17 4.50
C ASN A 17 -7.66 9.81 4.44
N TYR A 18 -6.41 9.79 4.93
CA TYR A 18 -5.58 8.60 4.92
C TYR A 18 -6.18 7.46 5.75
N LYS A 19 -6.80 7.78 6.89
CA LYS A 19 -7.43 6.80 7.77
C LYS A 19 -8.56 6.04 7.10
N GLU A 20 -9.49 6.76 6.46
CA GLU A 20 -10.59 6.12 5.73
C GLU A 20 -10.09 5.37 4.49
N PHE A 21 -9.07 5.90 3.80
CA PHE A 21 -8.40 5.16 2.73
C PHE A 21 -7.84 3.81 3.22
N PHE A 22 -7.12 3.82 4.35
CA PHE A 22 -6.56 2.62 4.95
C PHE A 22 -7.66 1.61 5.31
N LYS A 23 -8.71 2.04 6.03
CA LYS A 23 -9.82 1.16 6.42
C LYS A 23 -10.52 0.56 5.20
N ALA A 24 -10.78 1.37 4.17
CA ALA A 24 -11.42 0.92 2.94
C ALA A 24 -10.55 -0.09 2.17
N LEU A 25 -9.25 0.17 2.05
CA LEU A 25 -8.33 -0.76 1.38
C LEU A 25 -8.24 -2.08 2.13
N LEU A 26 -8.11 -2.03 3.46
CA LEU A 26 -8.03 -3.24 4.28
C LEU A 26 -9.31 -4.06 4.22
N SER A 27 -10.47 -3.40 4.28
CA SER A 27 -11.77 -4.03 4.11
C SER A 27 -11.89 -4.74 2.76
N PHE A 28 -11.45 -4.07 1.68
CA PHE A 28 -11.46 -4.64 0.33
C PHE A 28 -10.58 -5.90 0.20
N GLU A 29 -9.36 -5.87 0.74
CA GLU A 29 -8.42 -7.00 0.62
C GLU A 29 -8.78 -8.19 1.53
N THR A 30 -9.45 -7.94 2.66
CA THR A 30 -9.70 -8.96 3.69
C THR A 30 -11.17 -9.40 3.81
N ASN A 31 -12.10 -8.67 3.20
CA ASN A 31 -13.56 -8.77 3.39
C ASN A 31 -14.05 -8.46 4.82
N VAL A 32 -13.23 -7.81 5.66
CA VAL A 32 -13.67 -7.35 6.99
C VAL A 32 -14.48 -6.08 6.84
N GLU A 33 -15.75 -6.10 7.28
CA GLU A 33 -16.65 -4.94 7.23
C GLU A 33 -16.92 -4.31 8.63
N ASP A 34 -16.41 -4.92 9.71
CA ASP A 34 -16.56 -4.38 11.06
C ASP A 34 -15.65 -3.17 11.26
N GLU A 35 -16.26 -1.98 11.34
CA GLU A 35 -15.55 -0.72 11.48
C GLU A 35 -14.71 -0.65 12.77
N MET A 36 -15.15 -1.26 13.88
CA MET A 36 -14.37 -1.25 15.12
C MET A 36 -13.10 -2.09 15.00
N ILE A 37 -13.15 -3.19 14.23
CA ILE A 37 -11.95 -3.98 13.94
C ILE A 37 -10.99 -3.16 13.07
N LEU A 38 -11.49 -2.55 12.00
CA LEU A 38 -10.68 -1.72 11.09
C LEU A 38 -10.05 -0.52 11.80
N GLU A 39 -10.78 0.09 12.73
CA GLU A 39 -10.31 1.20 13.58
C GLU A 39 -9.13 0.77 14.46
N LYS A 40 -9.25 -0.36 15.17
CA LYS A 40 -8.16 -0.89 16.02
C LYS A 40 -6.92 -1.26 15.22
N VAL A 41 -7.09 -1.80 14.02
CA VAL A 41 -5.96 -2.13 13.14
C VAL A 41 -5.28 -0.85 12.63
N TYR A 42 -6.04 0.20 12.33
CA TYR A 42 -5.47 1.50 11.99
C TYR A 42 -4.68 2.10 13.16
N GLU A 43 -5.22 2.06 14.39
CA GLU A 43 -4.50 2.53 15.59
C GLU A 43 -3.18 1.78 15.80
N PHE A 44 -3.19 0.46 15.62
CA PHE A 44 -1.96 -0.35 15.66
C PHE A 44 -0.96 0.09 14.58
N TYR A 45 -1.42 0.20 13.32
CA TYR A 45 -0.60 0.65 12.20
C TYR A 45 0.01 2.05 12.43
N PHE A 46 -0.76 2.97 13.01
CA PHE A 46 -0.33 4.36 13.21
C PHE A 46 0.69 4.51 14.35
N ASN A 47 0.63 3.65 15.36
CA ASN A 47 1.49 3.74 16.54
C ASN A 47 2.79 2.93 16.41
N GLU A 48 2.85 1.97 15.49
CA GLU A 48 4.01 1.09 15.34
C GLU A 48 4.92 1.52 14.18
N ASP A 49 6.13 1.99 14.51
CA ASP A 49 7.10 2.51 13.54
C ASP A 49 7.53 1.49 12.46
N ASN A 50 7.41 0.19 12.76
CA ASN A 50 7.90 -0.89 11.90
C ASN A 50 6.79 -1.58 11.09
N VAL A 51 5.53 -1.14 11.22
CA VAL A 51 4.41 -1.75 10.49
C VAL A 51 4.17 -0.97 9.20
N THR A 52 4.02 -1.71 8.10
CA THR A 52 3.71 -1.09 6.81
C THR A 52 2.49 -1.72 6.17
N LEU A 53 1.84 -0.96 5.30
CA LEU A 53 0.63 -1.38 4.62
C LEU A 53 0.91 -2.37 3.48
N LEU A 54 2.07 -2.24 2.83
CA LEU A 54 2.47 -3.13 1.74
C LEU A 54 3.14 -4.38 2.32
N ASN A 55 2.72 -5.55 1.85
CA ASN A 55 3.34 -6.82 2.20
C ASN A 55 4.86 -6.80 1.90
N GLU A 56 5.68 -7.30 2.83
CA GLU A 56 7.14 -7.28 2.72
C GLU A 56 7.66 -8.08 1.51
N GLU A 57 7.05 -9.22 1.17
CA GLU A 57 7.42 -10.01 -0.02
C GLU A 57 7.23 -9.21 -1.31
N LEU A 58 6.14 -8.43 -1.39
CA LEU A 58 5.90 -7.54 -2.54
C LEU A 58 6.93 -6.41 -2.61
N LYS A 59 7.34 -5.84 -1.47
CA LYS A 59 8.41 -4.83 -1.45
C LYS A 59 9.75 -5.40 -1.90
N GLU A 60 10.12 -6.55 -1.35
CA GLU A 60 11.35 -7.26 -1.72
C GLU A 60 11.35 -7.59 -3.22
N ARG A 61 10.20 -8.03 -3.74
CA ARG A 61 10.05 -8.30 -5.17
C ARG A 61 10.23 -7.04 -6.02
N ILE A 62 9.68 -5.90 -5.63
CA ILE A 62 9.90 -4.63 -6.36
C ILE A 62 11.39 -4.29 -6.40
N LEU A 63 12.08 -4.37 -5.26
CA LEU A 63 13.52 -4.08 -5.19
C LEU A 63 14.34 -5.03 -6.06
N TYR A 64 13.97 -6.31 -6.12
CA TYR A 64 14.59 -7.28 -7.00
C TYR A 64 14.44 -6.89 -8.48
N GLU A 65 13.22 -6.57 -8.92
CA GLU A 65 12.96 -6.20 -10.32
C GLU A 65 13.66 -4.90 -10.72
N GLU A 66 13.72 -3.90 -9.83
CA GLU A 66 14.48 -2.66 -10.06
C GLU A 66 15.99 -2.94 -10.24
N GLN A 67 16.54 -3.86 -9.44
CA GLN A 67 17.94 -4.26 -9.57
C GLN A 67 18.20 -4.99 -10.89
N VAL A 68 17.33 -5.93 -11.28
CA VAL A 68 17.44 -6.65 -12.56
C VAL A 68 17.40 -5.69 -13.74
N LEU A 69 16.45 -4.75 -13.75
CA LEU A 69 16.35 -3.72 -14.79
C LEU A 69 17.61 -2.87 -14.88
N SER A 70 18.16 -2.45 -13.74
CA SER A 70 19.38 -1.62 -13.71
C SER A 70 20.65 -2.35 -14.21
N LYS A 71 20.73 -3.67 -14.02
CA LYS A 71 21.83 -4.49 -14.54
C LYS A 71 21.75 -4.64 -16.06
N ASN A 72 20.56 -4.95 -16.57
CA ASN A 72 20.34 -5.15 -18.01
C ASN A 72 20.60 -3.87 -18.83
N GLN A 73 20.42 -2.68 -18.24
CA GLN A 73 20.73 -1.40 -18.88
C GLN A 73 22.23 -1.04 -18.91
N LYS A 74 23.06 -1.69 -18.09
CA LYS A 74 24.52 -1.46 -18.05
C LYS A 74 25.30 -2.38 -18.98
N GLU A 75 24.67 -3.45 -19.45
CA GLU A 75 25.25 -4.44 -20.37
C GLU A 75 24.92 -4.16 -21.86
N LEU A 76 24.13 -3.11 -22.13
CA LEU A 76 23.81 -2.55 -23.46
C LEU A 76 24.55 -1.22 -23.68
#